data_AF-A0A7C7AL94-F1
#
_entry.id   AF-A0A7C7AL94-F1
#
_cell.length_a   1.000
_cell.length_b   1.000
_cell.length_c   1.000
_cell.angle_alpha   90.00
_cell.angle_beta   90.00
_cell.angle_gamma   90.00
#
_symmetry.space_group_name_H-M   'P 1'
#
loop_
_entity.id
_entity.type
_entity.pdbx_description
1 polymer ?
#
loop_
_entity_poly.entity_id
_entity_poly.type
_entity_poly.pdbx_seq_one_letter_code
_entity_poly.pdbx_strand_id
1 'polypeptide(L)'
;MKDLNKKPYRNYGCCEKYFDDDIYPPKMIKHSKTITPNIKNVNTCICKGKANGYSSCPPKELIKNGGFETLGTKTIFADWDNEVEGLDIIIEPETNIVYEGRQSANFDIGPVGSNTRDTATLTQIVSVNPGCYLTLSFAERLAEKPVNLEFYFRAEVYYISESNNVELIKIERLVPRTAIVEASSFSYHEKTSDI
;
A
#
# COMPACT_ATOMS: atom_id res chain seq x y z
N MET A 1 26.91 25.95 -23.43
CA MET A 1 27.93 26.33 -22.42
C MET A 1 27.16 26.66 -21.14
N LYS A 2 27.05 25.84 -20.09
CA LYS A 2 27.72 24.61 -19.65
C LYS A 2 26.66 23.65 -19.08
N ASP A 3 26.86 22.35 -19.32
CA ASP A 3 26.32 21.24 -18.54
C ASP A 3 26.72 21.34 -17.07
N LEU A 4 25.85 20.85 -16.18
CA LEU A 4 26.27 20.15 -14.96
C LEU A 4 25.19 19.14 -14.54
N ASN A 5 25.32 17.94 -15.12
CA ASN A 5 24.90 16.67 -14.54
C ASN A 5 25.37 16.55 -13.07
N LYS A 6 24.44 16.24 -12.16
CA LYS A 6 24.76 15.51 -10.92
C LYS A 6 23.68 14.45 -10.68
N LYS A 7 23.91 13.25 -11.20
CA LYS A 7 23.28 12.01 -10.72
C LYS A 7 23.99 11.61 -9.42
N PRO A 8 23.28 11.29 -8.32
CA PRO A 8 23.90 10.58 -7.23
C PRO A 8 24.09 9.10 -7.59
N TYR A 9 25.35 8.69 -7.50
CA TYR A 9 25.96 7.36 -7.47
C TYR A 9 25.02 6.14 -7.46
N ARG A 10 25.11 5.37 -8.55
CA ARG A 10 24.80 3.95 -8.61
C ARG A 10 25.78 3.18 -7.72
N ASN A 11 25.30 2.52 -6.69
CA ASN A 11 26.07 1.50 -5.97
C ASN A 11 25.82 0.14 -6.63
N TYR A 12 26.61 -0.17 -7.67
CA TYR A 12 26.68 -1.52 -8.23
C TYR A 12 27.77 -2.28 -7.49
N GLY A 13 27.39 -3.33 -6.78
CA GLY A 13 28.36 -4.20 -6.14
C GLY A 13 27.72 -5.50 -5.74
N CYS A 14 27.52 -6.41 -6.71
CA CYS A 14 27.50 -7.85 -6.50
C CYS A 14 27.63 -8.54 -7.88
N CYS A 15 28.76 -9.23 -8.08
CA CYS A 15 29.01 -10.29 -9.07
C CYS A 15 29.61 -9.87 -10.44
N GLU A 16 30.95 -9.89 -10.55
CA GLU A 16 31.68 -10.14 -11.80
C GLU A 16 32.07 -11.63 -11.92
N LYS A 17 31.67 -12.24 -13.06
CA LYS A 17 32.18 -13.37 -13.86
C LYS A 17 32.89 -14.59 -13.22
N TYR A 18 32.47 -15.81 -13.63
CA TYR A 18 33.25 -16.88 -14.32
C TYR A 18 32.34 -18.10 -14.66
N PHE A 19 32.62 -18.79 -15.77
CA PHE A 19 31.86 -19.92 -16.38
C PHE A 19 32.21 -21.30 -15.76
N ASP A 20 31.25 -22.25 -15.75
CA ASP A 20 31.37 -23.67 -16.23
C ASP A 20 30.26 -24.63 -15.69
N ASP A 21 30.01 -25.67 -16.48
CA ASP A 21 28.83 -26.53 -16.69
C ASP A 21 28.39 -27.52 -15.57
N ASP A 22 27.32 -28.27 -15.90
CA ASP A 22 26.94 -29.66 -15.52
C ASP A 22 25.81 -29.99 -14.50
N ILE A 23 25.20 -31.17 -14.75
CA ILE A 23 23.79 -31.63 -14.65
C ILE A 23 23.57 -32.70 -13.53
N TYR A 24 22.33 -32.78 -12.98
CA TYR A 24 21.49 -33.96 -12.57
C TYR A 24 20.80 -33.90 -11.16
N PRO A 25 19.55 -34.44 -10.98
CA PRO A 25 18.74 -34.30 -9.76
C PRO A 25 18.55 -35.60 -8.94
N PRO A 26 18.01 -35.56 -7.69
CA PRO A 26 17.10 -36.64 -7.27
C PRO A 26 15.95 -36.32 -6.28
N LYS A 27 14.82 -37.00 -6.53
CA LYS A 27 13.81 -37.72 -5.69
C LYS A 27 13.28 -37.18 -4.34
N MET A 28 11.94 -37.29 -4.22
CA MET A 28 11.08 -37.02 -3.05
C MET A 28 11.08 -38.12 -1.97
N ILE A 29 11.00 -37.72 -0.69
CA ILE A 29 10.58 -38.54 0.45
C ILE A 29 9.51 -37.76 1.24
N LYS A 30 8.35 -38.39 1.50
CA LYS A 30 7.29 -37.87 2.39
C LYS A 30 7.55 -38.31 3.83
N HIS A 31 7.49 -37.38 4.79
CA HIS A 31 7.19 -37.66 6.21
C HIS A 31 6.40 -36.48 6.80
N SER A 32 5.32 -36.81 7.52
CA SER A 32 4.44 -35.89 8.24
C SER A 32 5.09 -35.44 9.55
N LYS A 33 5.01 -34.14 9.86
CA LYS A 33 5.30 -33.57 11.19
C LYS A 33 4.50 -32.29 11.41
N THR A 34 3.94 -32.17 12.61
CA THR A 34 3.20 -31.04 13.18
C THR A 34 3.81 -29.68 12.82
N ILE A 35 3.02 -28.79 12.21
CA ILE A 35 3.45 -27.44 11.81
C ILE A 35 3.09 -26.46 12.93
N THR A 36 4.10 -26.03 13.68
CA THR A 36 4.09 -24.73 14.37
C THR A 36 4.57 -23.71 13.34
N PRO A 37 3.92 -22.55 13.11
CA PRO A 37 4.45 -21.53 12.21
C PRO A 37 5.71 -20.91 12.82
N ASN A 38 6.84 -21.52 12.50
CA ASN A 38 8.16 -20.99 12.80
C ASN A 38 8.49 -19.98 11.71
N ILE A 39 8.03 -18.74 11.87
CA ILE A 39 8.51 -17.62 11.06
C ILE A 39 9.95 -17.34 11.51
N LYS A 40 10.89 -18.11 10.97
CA LYS A 40 12.29 -17.70 10.96
C LYS A 40 12.42 -16.67 9.85
N ASN A 41 12.51 -15.40 10.22
CA ASN A 41 13.04 -14.35 9.36
C ASN A 41 14.48 -14.71 8.98
N VAL A 42 14.64 -15.48 7.92
CA VAL A 42 15.94 -15.77 7.31
C VAL A 42 16.22 -14.64 6.32
N ASN A 43 16.67 -13.51 6.85
CA ASN A 43 17.50 -12.59 6.08
C ASN A 43 18.85 -13.28 5.87
N THR A 44 18.99 -14.03 4.79
CA THR A 44 20.31 -14.38 4.28
C THR A 44 20.40 -14.04 2.80
N CYS A 45 21.11 -12.96 2.50
CA CYS A 45 21.81 -12.83 1.24
C CYS A 45 22.85 -13.95 1.19
N ILE A 46 22.50 -15.11 0.63
CA ILE A 46 23.46 -16.18 0.33
C ILE A 46 23.86 -16.05 -1.13
N CYS A 47 24.86 -15.20 -1.39
CA CYS A 47 25.68 -15.34 -2.59
C CYS A 47 26.63 -16.53 -2.38
N LYS A 48 26.14 -17.77 -2.55
CA LYS A 48 27.01 -18.94 -2.70
C LYS A 48 26.38 -19.95 -3.66
N GLY A 49 26.96 -20.01 -4.86
CA GLY A 49 26.91 -21.16 -5.76
C GLY A 49 25.59 -21.42 -6.45
N LYS A 50 25.53 -21.11 -7.76
CA LYS A 50 24.52 -21.56 -8.75
C LYS A 50 23.06 -21.54 -8.23
N ALA A 51 22.46 -20.36 -8.12
CA ALA A 51 21.01 -20.20 -8.03
C ALA A 51 20.49 -19.58 -9.33
N ASN A 52 19.88 -20.41 -10.18
CA ASN A 52 19.01 -19.93 -11.24
C ASN A 52 17.86 -19.14 -10.61
N GLY A 53 17.74 -17.87 -10.98
CA GLY A 53 16.59 -17.03 -10.63
C GLY A 53 16.88 -16.02 -9.52
N TYR A 54 17.54 -14.91 -9.87
CA TYR A 54 17.38 -13.68 -9.11
C TYR A 54 15.88 -13.35 -9.07
N SER A 55 15.26 -13.41 -7.89
CA SER A 55 13.94 -12.81 -7.66
C SER A 55 14.14 -11.28 -7.66
N SER A 56 14.29 -10.71 -8.85
CA SER A 56 14.17 -9.26 -8.98
C SER A 56 12.71 -8.94 -8.71
N CYS A 57 12.46 -8.09 -7.72
CA CYS A 57 11.17 -7.45 -7.50
C CYS A 57 11.22 -6.11 -8.23
N PRO A 58 10.99 -6.07 -9.57
CA PRO A 58 10.93 -4.79 -10.25
C PRO A 58 9.78 -3.96 -9.65
N PRO A 59 9.94 -2.63 -9.55
CA PRO A 59 8.85 -1.75 -9.16
C PRO A 59 7.64 -2.00 -10.07
N LYS A 60 6.50 -2.28 -9.45
CA LYS A 60 5.25 -2.56 -10.15
C LYS A 60 4.10 -2.00 -9.30
N GLU A 61 3.22 -1.26 -9.96
CA GLU A 61 1.96 -0.83 -9.36
C GLU A 61 1.07 -2.07 -9.12
N LEU A 62 0.65 -2.24 -7.86
CA LEU A 62 -0.13 -3.40 -7.44
C LEU A 62 -1.63 -3.09 -7.39
N ILE A 63 -1.97 -1.84 -7.09
CA ILE A 63 -3.35 -1.36 -6.98
C ILE A 63 -3.85 -1.02 -8.38
N LYS A 64 -5.02 -1.52 -8.72
CA LYS A 64 -5.74 -1.06 -9.91
C LYS A 64 -6.53 0.18 -9.57
N ASN A 65 -6.59 1.13 -10.51
CA ASN A 65 -7.38 2.34 -10.37
C ASN A 65 -7.04 3.13 -9.07
N GLY A 66 -5.75 3.19 -8.72
CA GLY A 66 -5.28 3.86 -7.50
C GLY A 66 -5.49 5.39 -7.50
N GLY A 67 -5.49 6.00 -8.69
CA GLY A 67 -5.89 7.41 -8.89
C GLY A 67 -7.40 7.61 -9.02
N PHE A 68 -8.22 6.57 -8.82
CA PHE A 68 -9.68 6.62 -8.83
C PHE A 68 -10.34 7.06 -10.15
N GLU A 69 -9.62 7.09 -11.27
CA GLU A 69 -10.07 7.60 -12.58
C GLU A 69 -11.24 6.85 -13.24
N THR A 70 -11.54 5.63 -12.81
CA THR A 70 -12.59 4.80 -13.41
C THR A 70 -13.71 4.52 -12.40
N LEU A 71 -14.95 4.84 -12.78
CA LEU A 71 -16.13 4.53 -11.98
C LEU A 71 -16.51 3.05 -12.07
N GLY A 72 -17.01 2.50 -10.97
CA GLY A 72 -17.49 1.13 -10.92
C GLY A 72 -18.92 0.99 -11.42
N THR A 73 -19.32 -0.23 -11.81
CA THR A 73 -20.71 -0.53 -12.15
C THR A 73 -21.55 -0.97 -10.95
N LYS A 74 -20.88 -1.49 -9.92
CA LYS A 74 -21.50 -2.02 -8.68
C LYS A 74 -20.98 -1.34 -7.42
N THR A 75 -19.75 -0.82 -7.50
CA THR A 75 -19.07 -0.02 -6.49
C THR A 75 -18.85 1.38 -7.06
N ILE A 76 -18.44 2.34 -6.23
CA ILE A 76 -18.25 3.73 -6.68
C ILE A 76 -17.07 3.83 -7.65
N PHE A 77 -15.95 3.17 -7.34
CA PHE A 77 -14.76 3.12 -8.17
C PHE A 77 -14.49 1.68 -8.65
N ALA A 78 -14.10 1.53 -9.91
CA ALA A 78 -13.77 0.21 -10.46
C ALA A 78 -12.59 -0.41 -9.70
N ASP A 79 -12.63 -1.73 -9.51
CA ASP A 79 -11.65 -2.54 -8.76
C ASP A 79 -11.53 -2.23 -7.25
N TRP A 80 -12.36 -1.33 -6.71
CA TRP A 80 -12.44 -1.05 -5.28
C TRP A 80 -13.75 -1.54 -4.69
N ASP A 81 -13.67 -2.20 -3.54
CA ASP A 81 -14.81 -2.43 -2.66
C ASP A 81 -14.97 -1.23 -1.73
N ASN A 82 -16.21 -0.84 -1.46
CA ASN A 82 -16.53 0.26 -0.57
C ASN A 82 -17.47 -0.20 0.55
N GLU A 83 -17.17 0.21 1.77
CA GLU A 83 -17.99 -0.08 2.96
C GLU A 83 -18.19 1.21 3.74
N VAL A 84 -19.43 1.46 4.16
CA VAL A 84 -19.79 2.60 5.02
C VAL A 84 -20.58 2.05 6.20
N GLU A 85 -20.11 2.37 7.40
CA GLU A 85 -20.80 2.13 8.65
C GLU A 85 -21.19 3.49 9.25
N GLY A 86 -22.49 3.69 9.49
CA GLY A 86 -23.05 5.00 9.81
C GLY A 86 -23.97 5.51 8.70
N LEU A 87 -24.53 6.69 8.90
CA LEU A 87 -25.46 7.30 7.92
C LEU A 87 -24.89 8.57 7.31
N ASP A 88 -23.79 9.09 7.85
CA ASP A 88 -23.38 10.47 7.57
C ASP A 88 -22.15 10.56 6.66
N ILE A 89 -21.55 9.45 6.22
CA ILE A 89 -20.41 9.49 5.28
C ILE A 89 -20.85 9.04 3.88
N ILE A 90 -20.56 9.87 2.88
CA ILE A 90 -20.76 9.58 1.46
C ILE A 90 -19.38 9.48 0.79
N ILE A 91 -19.15 8.40 0.06
CA ILE A 91 -17.97 8.26 -0.79
C ILE A 91 -18.39 8.58 -2.22
N GLU A 92 -17.68 9.49 -2.89
CA GLU A 92 -18.01 9.93 -4.24
C GLU A 92 -16.79 10.42 -5.03
N PRO A 93 -16.84 10.48 -6.37
CA PRO A 93 -15.79 11.09 -7.18
C PRO A 93 -15.81 12.62 -7.05
N GLU A 94 -14.64 13.23 -6.88
CA GLU A 94 -14.45 14.69 -6.94
C GLU A 94 -13.52 15.06 -8.10
N THR A 95 -13.85 16.14 -8.81
CA THR A 95 -13.15 16.56 -10.05
C THR A 95 -12.44 17.92 -9.93
N ASN A 96 -12.74 18.68 -8.88
CA ASN A 96 -12.14 19.99 -8.61
C ASN A 96 -10.96 19.92 -7.63
N ILE A 97 -10.95 18.89 -6.78
CA ILE A 97 -9.92 18.67 -5.76
C ILE A 97 -9.18 17.38 -6.09
N VAL A 98 -8.17 17.50 -6.94
CA VAL A 98 -7.48 16.34 -7.54
C VAL A 98 -5.97 16.50 -7.38
N TYR A 99 -5.30 15.45 -6.89
CA TYR A 99 -3.84 15.43 -6.77
C TYR A 99 -3.18 15.08 -8.10
N GLU A 100 -3.72 14.07 -8.79
CA GLU A 100 -3.29 13.60 -10.11
C GLU A 100 -4.50 13.18 -10.95
N GLY A 101 -4.38 13.23 -12.27
CA GLY A 101 -5.45 12.79 -13.16
C GLY A 101 -6.60 13.79 -13.29
N ARG A 102 -7.83 13.27 -13.33
CA ARG A 102 -9.07 14.03 -13.54
C ARG A 102 -10.02 13.95 -12.36
N GLN A 103 -9.87 12.95 -11.50
CA GLN A 103 -10.73 12.80 -10.33
C GLN A 103 -9.99 12.21 -9.13
N SER A 104 -10.60 12.33 -7.96
CA SER A 104 -10.13 11.75 -6.70
C SER A 104 -11.30 11.09 -5.98
N ALA A 105 -10.98 10.25 -4.98
CA ALA A 105 -11.98 9.78 -4.02
C ALA A 105 -12.23 10.86 -2.97
N ASN A 106 -13.48 11.29 -2.85
CA ASN A 106 -13.96 12.19 -1.82
C ASN A 106 -14.76 11.43 -0.77
N PHE A 107 -14.57 11.82 0.48
CA PHE A 107 -15.33 11.34 1.64
C PHE A 107 -16.04 12.56 2.23
N ASP A 108 -17.30 12.76 1.82
CA ASP A 108 -18.12 13.85 2.33
C ASP A 108 -18.88 13.42 3.58
N ILE A 109 -19.04 14.33 4.52
CA ILE A 109 -19.64 14.06 5.81
C ILE A 109 -20.81 15.02 6.03
N GLY A 110 -22.00 14.45 6.12
CA GLY A 110 -23.24 15.16 6.40
C GLY A 110 -23.34 15.66 7.86
N PRO A 111 -24.42 16.39 8.18
CA PRO A 111 -24.65 16.88 9.54
C PRO A 111 -24.86 15.71 10.52
N VAL A 112 -23.86 15.46 11.38
CA VAL A 112 -23.92 14.37 12.35
C VAL A 112 -24.82 14.75 13.53
N GLY A 113 -25.90 13.99 13.72
CA GLY A 113 -26.75 14.08 14.91
C GLY A 113 -26.17 13.20 16.03
N SER A 114 -25.69 13.81 17.12
CA SER A 114 -25.12 13.15 18.32
C SER A 114 -23.70 12.57 18.15
N ASN A 115 -23.11 12.04 19.24
CA ASN A 115 -21.74 11.50 19.29
C ASN A 115 -21.65 10.10 18.65
N THR A 116 -21.96 9.97 17.37
CA THR A 116 -21.78 8.72 16.63
C THR A 116 -20.34 8.59 16.13
N ARG A 117 -19.94 7.34 15.87
CA ARG A 117 -18.70 7.02 15.18
C ARG A 117 -19.10 6.40 13.84
N ASP A 118 -18.77 7.10 12.78
CA ASP A 118 -19.01 6.66 11.42
C ASP A 118 -17.67 6.27 10.78
N THR A 119 -17.69 5.28 9.90
CA THR A 119 -16.50 4.78 9.21
C THR A 119 -16.80 4.58 7.74
N ALA A 120 -15.86 4.96 6.87
CA ALA A 120 -15.93 4.70 5.45
C ALA A 120 -14.59 4.13 4.98
N THR A 121 -14.64 3.05 4.20
CA THR A 121 -13.44 2.31 3.79
C THR A 121 -13.49 2.01 2.30
N LEU A 122 -12.34 2.18 1.64
CA LEU A 122 -12.06 1.66 0.30
C LEU A 122 -11.03 0.54 0.42
N THR A 123 -11.35 -0.64 -0.10
CA THR A 123 -10.52 -1.84 0.03
C THR A 123 -10.24 -2.45 -1.34
N GLN A 124 -9.03 -2.97 -1.52
CA GLN A 124 -8.66 -3.78 -2.68
C GLN A 124 -7.74 -4.93 -2.26
N ILE A 125 -8.03 -6.14 -2.76
CA ILE A 125 -7.17 -7.30 -2.57
C ILE A 125 -6.16 -7.36 -3.71
N VAL A 126 -4.87 -7.32 -3.37
CA VAL A 126 -3.77 -7.37 -4.35
C VAL A 126 -2.93 -8.63 -4.16
N SER A 127 -2.36 -9.14 -5.27
CA SER A 127 -1.43 -10.26 -5.24
C SER A 127 0.00 -9.77 -5.16
N VAL A 128 0.75 -10.26 -4.16
CA VAL A 128 2.14 -9.87 -3.89
C VAL A 128 3.06 -11.05 -4.12
N ASN A 129 4.21 -10.80 -4.75
CA ASN A 129 5.27 -11.80 -4.85
C ASN A 129 5.99 -11.94 -3.51
N PRO A 130 6.11 -13.16 -2.95
CA PRO A 130 6.85 -13.37 -1.71
C PRO A 130 8.30 -12.86 -1.80
N GLY A 131 8.80 -12.27 -0.72
CA GLY A 131 10.16 -11.75 -0.63
C GLY A 131 10.38 -10.36 -1.24
N CYS A 132 9.32 -9.71 -1.73
CA CYS A 132 9.37 -8.33 -2.19
C CYS A 132 8.95 -7.36 -1.09
N TYR A 133 9.63 -6.21 -1.00
CA TYR A 133 9.17 -5.09 -0.19
C TYR A 133 7.95 -4.45 -0.83
N LEU A 134 7.05 -3.95 0.02
CA LEU A 134 5.88 -3.19 -0.39
C LEU A 134 6.08 -1.73 0.02
N THR A 135 5.67 -0.82 -0.85
CA THR A 135 5.59 0.62 -0.53
C THR A 135 4.15 1.06 -0.76
N LEU A 136 3.53 1.62 0.28
CA LEU A 136 2.24 2.27 0.21
C LEU A 136 2.47 3.78 0.17
N SER A 137 1.87 4.44 -0.81
CA SER A 137 1.86 5.90 -0.90
C SER A 137 0.49 6.42 -1.29
N PHE A 138 0.14 7.60 -0.79
CA PHE A 138 -1.09 8.29 -1.16
C PHE A 138 -0.96 9.79 -0.86
N ALA A 139 -1.78 10.59 -1.55
CA ALA A 139 -1.96 11.99 -1.24
C ALA A 139 -3.35 12.21 -0.66
N GLU A 140 -3.44 12.98 0.41
CA GLU A 140 -4.72 13.39 1.00
C GLU A 140 -4.83 14.90 1.06
N ARG A 141 -6.07 15.39 1.09
CA ARG A 141 -6.37 16.78 1.38
C ARG A 141 -7.64 16.84 2.20
N LEU A 142 -7.59 17.59 3.29
CA LEU A 142 -8.79 17.93 4.04
C LEU A 142 -9.34 19.24 3.46
N ALA A 143 -10.37 19.13 2.63
CA ALA A 143 -10.96 20.25 1.90
C ALA A 143 -11.68 21.21 2.84
N GLU A 144 -12.59 20.66 3.65
CA GLU A 144 -13.35 21.37 4.66
C GLU A 144 -13.46 20.51 5.92
N LYS A 145 -13.59 21.18 7.07
CA LYS A 145 -13.79 20.50 8.34
C LYS A 145 -14.85 21.22 9.17
N PRO A 146 -15.98 20.56 9.49
CA PRO A 146 -16.92 21.09 10.46
C PRO A 146 -16.28 21.24 11.85
N VAL A 147 -16.67 22.31 12.55
CA VAL A 147 -16.24 22.55 13.93
C VAL A 147 -16.74 21.40 14.80
N ASN A 148 -15.89 20.88 15.70
CA ASN A 148 -16.15 19.81 16.67
C ASN A 148 -16.15 18.36 16.18
N LEU A 149 -15.73 18.06 14.95
CA LEU A 149 -15.50 16.68 14.49
C LEU A 149 -14.03 16.26 14.65
N GLU A 150 -13.81 15.00 14.96
CA GLU A 150 -12.48 14.37 14.94
C GLU A 150 -12.41 13.43 13.75
N PHE A 151 -11.34 13.52 12.97
CA PHE A 151 -11.13 12.61 11.83
C PHE A 151 -9.95 11.70 12.10
N TYR A 152 -10.13 10.43 11.74
CA TYR A 152 -9.11 9.41 11.83
C TYR A 152 -8.87 8.82 10.45
N PHE A 153 -7.79 9.23 9.81
CA PHE A 153 -7.36 8.69 8.53
C PHE A 153 -6.41 7.54 8.75
N ARG A 154 -6.62 6.47 7.99
CA ARG A 154 -5.81 5.27 8.08
C ARG A 154 -5.69 4.60 6.72
N ALA A 155 -4.46 4.32 6.32
CA ALA A 155 -4.15 3.51 5.16
C ALA A 155 -3.26 2.33 5.60
N GLU A 156 -3.69 1.11 5.28
CA GLU A 156 -3.10 -0.12 5.80
C GLU A 156 -2.91 -1.14 4.69
N VAL A 157 -1.83 -1.92 4.79
CA VAL A 157 -1.61 -3.14 4.00
C VAL A 157 -1.45 -4.28 5.00
N TYR A 158 -2.26 -5.32 4.83
CA TYR A 158 -2.16 -6.54 5.61
C TYR A 158 -2.05 -7.77 4.71
N TYR A 159 -1.22 -8.71 5.13
CA TYR A 159 -1.18 -10.04 4.54
C TYR A 159 -2.38 -10.85 5.06
N ILE A 160 -3.25 -11.28 4.14
CA ILE A 160 -4.40 -12.11 4.45
C ILE A 160 -3.94 -13.57 4.55
N SER A 161 -4.10 -14.18 5.73
CA SER A 161 -3.86 -15.62 5.92
C SER A 161 -5.09 -16.30 6.50
N GLU A 162 -5.18 -17.63 6.35
CA GLU A 162 -6.30 -18.43 6.84
C GLU A 162 -6.52 -18.33 8.37
N SER A 163 -5.47 -17.97 9.12
CA SER A 163 -5.50 -17.99 10.58
C SER A 163 -5.48 -16.61 11.22
N ASN A 164 -4.77 -15.64 10.62
CA ASN A 164 -4.66 -14.27 11.09
C ASN A 164 -4.22 -13.32 9.97
N ASN A 165 -4.65 -12.06 10.03
CA ASN A 165 -4.10 -11.01 9.19
C ASN A 165 -2.82 -10.45 9.84
N VAL A 166 -1.76 -10.29 9.05
CA VAL A 166 -0.50 -9.68 9.52
C VAL A 166 -0.39 -8.28 8.94
N GLU A 167 -0.35 -7.27 9.79
CA GLU A 167 -0.10 -5.88 9.37
C GLU A 167 1.31 -5.76 8.80
N LEU A 168 1.42 -5.25 7.57
CA LEU A 168 2.70 -5.02 6.88
C LEU A 168 3.05 -3.54 6.83
N ILE A 169 2.06 -2.70 6.55
CA ILE A 169 2.21 -1.25 6.46
C ILE A 169 1.01 -0.59 7.11
N LYS A 170 1.26 0.46 7.87
CA LYS A 170 0.25 1.29 8.50
C LYS A 170 0.69 2.74 8.56
N ILE A 171 -0.16 3.61 8.03
CA ILE A 171 -0.04 5.06 8.05
C ILE A 171 -1.34 5.59 8.66
N GLU A 172 -1.22 6.37 9.74
CA GLU A 172 -2.36 6.90 10.49
C GLU A 172 -2.20 8.39 10.73
N ARG A 173 -3.31 9.11 10.67
CA ARG A 173 -3.37 10.53 10.97
C ARG A 173 -4.65 10.86 11.73
N LEU A 174 -4.48 11.43 12.91
CA LEU A 174 -5.56 12.01 13.69
C LEU A 174 -5.67 13.51 13.40
N VAL A 175 -6.86 13.98 13.05
CA VAL A 175 -7.17 15.40 12.95
C VAL A 175 -8.12 15.78 14.10
N PRO A 176 -7.59 16.35 15.21
CA PRO A 176 -8.37 16.58 16.42
C PRO A 176 -9.45 17.64 16.20
N ARG A 177 -10.48 17.63 17.07
CA ARG A 177 -11.63 18.56 17.03
C ARG A 177 -11.26 20.04 16.96
N THR A 178 -10.14 20.40 17.59
CA THR A 178 -9.64 21.78 17.71
C THR A 178 -8.75 22.21 16.55
N ALA A 179 -8.44 21.31 15.60
CA ALA A 179 -7.61 21.67 14.46
C ALA A 179 -8.32 22.69 13.56
N ILE A 180 -7.70 23.85 13.38
CA ILE A 180 -8.08 24.80 12.34
C ILE A 180 -7.55 24.25 11.04
N VAL A 181 -8.46 23.80 10.18
CA VAL A 181 -8.12 23.32 8.84
C VAL A 181 -8.40 24.47 7.89
N GLU A 182 -7.35 25.18 7.51
CA GLU A 182 -7.42 25.96 6.28
C GLU A 182 -7.46 24.96 5.12
N ALA A 183 -8.30 25.22 4.11
CA ALA A 183 -8.37 24.42 2.89
C ALA A 183 -6.98 24.38 2.25
N SER A 184 -6.20 23.36 2.59
CA SER A 184 -4.74 23.37 2.48
C SER A 184 -4.28 22.59 1.26
N SER A 185 -2.98 22.69 0.97
CA SER A 185 -2.30 21.85 -0.03
C SER A 185 -2.42 20.37 0.33
N PHE A 186 -2.29 19.51 -0.68
CA PHE A 186 -2.19 18.07 -0.47
C PHE A 186 -1.02 17.70 0.45
N SER A 187 -1.24 16.71 1.30
CA SER A 187 -0.21 16.05 2.10
C SER A 187 0.10 14.69 1.47
N TYR A 188 1.37 14.45 1.14
CA TYR A 188 1.84 13.18 0.60
C TYR A 188 2.37 12.29 1.72
N HIS A 189 1.96 11.03 1.69
CA HIS A 189 2.36 10.01 2.65
C HIS A 189 2.99 8.83 1.93
N GLU A 190 4.03 8.26 2.52
CA GLU A 190 4.69 7.07 2.00
C GLU A 190 5.29 6.26 3.14
N LYS A 191 5.12 4.94 3.09
CA LYS A 191 5.78 4.00 3.99
C LYS A 191 6.09 2.70 3.28
N THR A 192 7.25 2.14 3.58
CA THR A 192 7.69 0.83 3.08
C THR A 192 7.59 -0.20 4.20
N SER A 193 7.24 -1.45 3.87
CA SER A 193 7.09 -2.54 4.83
C SER A 193 8.41 -2.88 5.53
N ASP A 194 8.36 -3.04 6.85
CA ASP A 194 9.45 -3.59 7.66
C ASP A 194 9.41 -5.14 7.59
N ILE A 195 10.55 -5.81 7.50
CA ILE A 195 10.66 -7.29 7.47
C ILE A 195 10.47 -7.89 8.86
#